data_AF-A0A1E3GQE0-F1
#
_entry.id   AF-A0A1E3GQE0-F1
#
_cell.length_a   1.000
_cell.length_b   1.000
_cell.length_c   1.000
_cell.angle_alpha   90.00
_cell.angle_beta   90.00
_cell.angle_gamma   90.00
#
_symmetry.space_group_name_H-M   'P 1'
#
loop_
_entity.id
_entity.type
_entity.pdbx_description
1 polymer ?
#
loop_
_entity_poly.entity_id
_entity_poly.type
_entity_poly.pdbx_seq_one_letter_code
_entity_poly.pdbx_strand_id
1 'polypeptide(L)'
;MDTLDQLFASVAVIAEFHPKLKAIRFWQDSKTLQYHSAVIFFDRTLAPREELEADIANIATQLASAALPDYHAFCVDLEHLFNGAQPSGPISHLSDVDWRTFRKISSYAQYWKQRNPREVNKLITFVMAVPVFSRLAGQLIVQNHNVTESQIFEQITQQHGSFVMGGKRFRELFRQEIDTAYNEAKLLVSTFRGTKTEGAARIVNGMVESIVTRS
;
A
#
# COMPACT_ATOMS: atom_id res chain seq x y z
N MET A 1 -9.49 -12.04 6.17
CA MET A 1 -9.49 -10.93 5.21
C MET A 1 -10.29 -11.42 4.03
N ASP A 2 -11.33 -10.69 3.65
CA ASP A 2 -12.23 -11.13 2.59
C ASP A 2 -11.52 -11.05 1.23
N THR A 3 -11.89 -11.93 0.30
CA THR A 3 -11.42 -11.89 -1.09
C THR A 3 -11.68 -10.55 -1.77
N LEU A 4 -12.72 -9.83 -1.34
CA LEU A 4 -13.08 -8.50 -1.80
C LEU A 4 -12.16 -7.40 -1.25
N ASP A 5 -11.76 -7.46 0.02
CA ASP A 5 -10.82 -6.49 0.60
C ASP A 5 -9.51 -6.47 -0.21
N GLN A 6 -9.03 -7.67 -0.55
CA GLN A 6 -7.79 -7.86 -1.30
C GLN A 6 -7.90 -7.36 -2.75
N LEU A 7 -9.09 -7.45 -3.35
CA LEU A 7 -9.37 -6.95 -4.69
C LEU A 7 -9.09 -5.44 -4.81
N PHE A 8 -9.55 -4.66 -3.82
CA PHE A 8 -9.36 -3.22 -3.78
C PHE A 8 -7.99 -2.83 -3.19
N ALA A 9 -7.52 -3.53 -2.16
CA ALA A 9 -6.24 -3.25 -1.51
C ALA A 9 -5.05 -3.36 -2.48
N SER A 10 -5.07 -4.34 -3.38
CA SER A 10 -4.00 -4.58 -4.36
C SER A 10 -3.80 -3.46 -5.38
N VAL A 11 -4.81 -2.61 -5.59
CA VAL A 11 -4.73 -1.48 -6.53
C VAL A 11 -4.66 -0.12 -5.83
N ALA A 12 -5.04 -0.02 -4.55
CA ALA A 12 -5.17 1.24 -3.81
C ALA A 12 -3.91 2.12 -3.84
N VAL A 13 -2.72 1.53 -3.63
CA VAL A 13 -1.45 2.27 -3.66
C VAL A 13 -1.19 2.88 -5.03
N ILE A 14 -1.26 2.05 -6.08
CA ILE A 14 -0.95 2.48 -7.44
C ILE A 14 -2.03 3.45 -7.93
N ALA A 15 -3.28 3.24 -7.54
CA ALA A 15 -4.41 4.12 -7.83
C ALA A 15 -4.22 5.53 -7.23
N GLU A 16 -3.58 5.62 -6.07
CA GLU A 16 -3.36 6.91 -5.42
C GLU A 16 -2.06 7.59 -5.88
N PHE A 17 -0.97 6.82 -5.99
CA PHE A 17 0.38 7.39 -6.04
C PHE A 17 1.11 7.20 -7.36
N HIS A 18 0.65 6.33 -8.28
CA HIS A 18 1.45 6.02 -9.48
C HIS A 18 1.19 7.02 -10.63
N PRO A 19 2.23 7.72 -11.14
CA PRO A 19 2.07 8.82 -12.10
C PRO A 19 1.59 8.39 -13.49
N LYS A 20 1.71 7.10 -13.83
CA LYS A 20 1.16 6.54 -15.08
C LYS A 20 -0.26 5.98 -14.96
N LEU A 21 -0.93 6.05 -13.80
CA LEU A 21 -2.25 5.45 -13.64
C LEU A 21 -3.22 5.95 -14.72
N LYS A 22 -3.76 5.02 -15.52
CA LYS A 22 -4.81 5.30 -16.52
C LYS A 22 -6.15 4.78 -16.03
N ALA A 23 -6.21 3.49 -15.73
CA ALA A 23 -7.42 2.80 -15.34
C ALA A 23 -7.12 1.62 -14.42
N ILE A 24 -8.17 1.09 -13.81
CA ILE A 24 -8.13 -0.12 -13.00
C ILE A 24 -9.11 -1.10 -13.63
N ARG A 25 -8.67 -2.35 -13.77
CA ARG A 25 -9.46 -3.46 -14.26
C ARG A 25 -9.75 -4.40 -13.10
N PHE A 26 -11.00 -4.82 -12.98
CA PHE A 26 -11.45 -5.87 -12.08
C PHE A 26 -12.08 -6.98 -12.92
N TRP A 27 -11.82 -8.25 -12.58
CA TRP A 27 -12.43 -9.38 -13.27
C TRP A 27 -12.47 -10.61 -12.36
N GLN A 28 -13.28 -11.58 -12.74
CA GLN A 28 -13.26 -12.92 -12.18
C GLN A 28 -12.61 -13.88 -13.17
N ASP A 29 -11.69 -14.72 -12.71
CA ASP A 29 -11.14 -15.79 -13.54
C ASP A 29 -12.21 -16.84 -13.80
N SER A 30 -12.44 -17.18 -15.08
CA SER A 30 -13.51 -18.08 -15.49
C SER A 30 -13.26 -19.54 -15.14
N LYS A 31 -12.03 -19.92 -14.77
CA LYS A 31 -11.66 -21.30 -14.39
C LYS A 31 -11.56 -21.48 -12.88
N THR A 32 -10.96 -20.52 -12.18
CA THR A 32 -10.73 -20.60 -10.73
C THR A 32 -11.80 -19.88 -9.92
N LEU A 33 -12.66 -19.08 -10.56
CA LEU A 33 -13.65 -18.20 -9.94
C LEU A 33 -13.05 -17.17 -8.96
N GLN A 34 -11.74 -16.95 -9.02
CA GLN A 34 -11.04 -15.99 -8.18
C GLN A 34 -11.20 -14.57 -8.73
N TYR A 35 -11.34 -13.60 -7.84
CA TYR A 35 -11.37 -12.18 -8.20
C TYR A 35 -9.96 -11.63 -8.34
N HIS A 36 -9.77 -10.82 -9.37
CA HIS A 36 -8.50 -10.22 -9.70
C HIS A 36 -8.67 -8.75 -10.04
N SER A 37 -7.62 -7.99 -9.77
CA SER A 37 -7.51 -6.59 -10.18
C SER A 37 -6.14 -6.32 -10.78
N ALA A 38 -6.09 -5.35 -11.68
CA ALA A 38 -4.87 -4.91 -12.33
C ALA A 38 -4.96 -3.44 -12.67
N VAL A 39 -3.81 -2.77 -12.62
CA VAL A 39 -3.70 -1.38 -13.04
C VAL A 39 -3.26 -1.31 -14.50
N ILE A 40 -3.94 -0.45 -15.26
CA ILE A 40 -3.60 -0.10 -16.63
C ILE A 40 -2.85 1.24 -16.59
N PHE A 41 -1.68 1.28 -17.22
CA PHE A 41 -0.85 2.47 -17.28
C PHE A 41 -0.99 3.21 -18.61
N PHE A 42 -0.76 4.53 -18.58
CA PHE A 42 -0.48 5.30 -19.79
C PHE A 42 0.86 4.88 -20.39
N ASP A 43 0.88 4.74 -21.71
CA ASP A 43 2.13 4.58 -22.45
C ASP A 43 2.79 5.95 -22.64
N ARG A 44 3.57 6.35 -21.64
CA ARG A 44 4.38 7.58 -21.65
C ARG A 44 5.71 7.37 -20.94
N THR A 45 6.72 8.12 -21.36
CA THR A 45 7.98 8.24 -20.63
C THR A 45 7.76 9.07 -19.37
N LEU A 46 8.42 8.69 -18.27
CA LEU A 46 8.39 9.44 -17.01
C LEU A 46 9.59 10.38 -16.95
N ALA A 47 9.39 11.55 -16.34
CA ALA A 47 10.52 12.34 -15.89
C ALA A 47 11.24 11.63 -14.73
N PRO A 48 12.54 11.89 -14.48
CA PRO A 48 13.30 11.19 -13.43
C PRO A 48 12.67 11.23 -12.04
N ARG A 49 11.96 12.31 -11.71
CA ARG A 49 11.22 12.43 -10.45
C ARG A 49 10.01 11.49 -10.41
N GLU A 50 9.24 11.44 -11.50
CA GLU A 50 8.08 10.56 -11.59
C GLU A 50 8.50 9.08 -11.61
N GLU A 51 9.67 8.76 -12.17
CA GLU A 51 10.25 7.41 -12.07
C GLU A 51 10.49 7.01 -10.62
N LEU A 52 11.06 7.91 -9.81
CA LEU A 52 11.24 7.66 -8.38
C LEU A 52 9.91 7.49 -7.65
N GLU A 53 8.91 8.32 -7.96
CA GLU A 53 7.56 8.21 -7.39
C GLU A 53 6.90 6.86 -7.75
N ALA A 54 7.04 6.42 -9.01
CA ALA A 54 6.58 5.12 -9.47
C ALA A 54 7.32 3.96 -8.76
N ASP A 55 8.65 4.03 -8.67
CA ASP A 55 9.48 3.04 -7.97
C ASP A 55 9.04 2.88 -6.51
N ILE A 56 8.81 4.01 -5.82
CA ILE A 56 8.34 4.01 -4.42
C ILE A 56 6.95 3.38 -4.31
N ALA A 57 6.01 3.74 -5.17
CA ALA A 57 4.67 3.19 -5.15
C ALA A 57 4.69 1.66 -5.37
N ASN A 58 5.46 1.19 -6.35
CA ASN A 58 5.59 -0.25 -6.65
C ASN A 58 6.21 -1.04 -5.49
N ILE A 59 7.30 -0.53 -4.91
CA ILE A 59 7.92 -1.17 -3.74
C ILE A 59 6.95 -1.19 -2.56
N ALA A 60 6.26 -0.09 -2.27
CA ALA A 60 5.32 -0.06 -1.18
C ALA A 60 4.15 -1.05 -1.36
N THR A 61 3.67 -1.26 -2.58
CA THR A 61 2.69 -2.32 -2.89
C THR A 61 3.24 -3.72 -2.60
N GLN A 62 4.49 -4.00 -2.98
CA GLN A 62 5.12 -5.31 -2.76
C GLN A 62 5.35 -5.61 -1.27
N LEU A 63 5.49 -4.58 -0.44
CA LEU A 63 5.67 -4.70 1.00
C LEU A 63 4.36 -4.91 1.79
N ALA A 64 3.19 -4.77 1.15
CA ALA A 64 1.89 -4.81 1.80
C ALA A 64 1.63 -6.08 2.63
N SER A 65 2.11 -7.24 2.16
CA SER A 65 1.94 -8.51 2.86
C SER A 65 2.87 -8.69 4.07
N ALA A 66 4.03 -8.01 4.09
CA ALA A 66 4.94 -8.03 5.24
C ALA A 66 4.54 -7.07 6.36
N ALA A 67 3.66 -6.09 6.06
CA ALA A 67 3.28 -5.06 7.01
C ALA A 67 2.43 -5.56 8.18
N LEU A 68 1.82 -6.74 8.05
CA LEU A 68 0.95 -7.36 9.06
C LEU A 68 1.19 -8.87 9.09
N PRO A 69 0.98 -9.55 10.24
CA PRO A 69 0.33 -9.02 11.45
C PRO A 69 1.22 -8.17 12.36
N ASP A 70 2.55 -8.23 12.22
CA ASP A 70 3.48 -7.49 13.09
C ASP A 70 4.00 -6.20 12.42
N TYR A 71 3.20 -5.14 12.53
CA TYR A 71 3.53 -3.85 11.94
C TYR A 71 4.73 -3.17 12.60
N HIS A 72 4.90 -3.38 13.91
CA HIS A 72 6.07 -2.86 14.62
C HIS A 72 7.36 -3.49 14.06
N ALA A 73 7.43 -4.82 13.97
CA ALA A 73 8.61 -5.50 13.42
C ALA A 73 8.86 -5.11 11.95
N PHE A 74 7.79 -4.93 11.17
CA PHE A 74 7.89 -4.42 9.79
C PHE A 74 8.54 -3.03 9.74
N CYS A 75 8.09 -2.09 10.58
CA CYS A 75 8.66 -0.74 10.63
C CYS A 75 10.14 -0.76 11.03
N VAL A 76 10.51 -1.58 12.01
CA VAL A 76 11.92 -1.75 12.43
C VAL A 76 12.78 -2.30 11.29
N ASP A 77 12.30 -3.33 10.59
CA ASP A 77 13.00 -3.92 9.45
C ASP A 77 13.21 -2.90 8.32
N LEU A 78 12.19 -2.07 8.03
CA LEU A 78 12.33 -0.94 7.11
C LEU A 78 13.41 0.06 7.53
N GLU A 79 13.44 0.47 8.80
CA GLU A 79 14.48 1.39 9.27
C GLU A 79 15.88 0.80 9.09
N HIS A 80 16.06 -0.49 9.40
CA HIS A 80 17.33 -1.18 9.19
C HIS A 80 17.73 -1.21 7.70
N LEU A 81 16.79 -1.55 6.81
CA LEU A 81 17.02 -1.56 5.36
C LEU A 81 17.40 -0.18 4.82
N PHE A 82 16.75 0.89 5.29
CA PHE A 82 17.07 2.28 4.93
C PHE A 82 18.38 2.78 5.57
N ASN A 83 18.94 2.03 6.53
CA ASN A 83 20.27 2.22 7.09
C ASN A 83 21.34 1.32 6.45
N GLY A 84 20.99 0.54 5.43
CA GLY A 84 21.93 -0.31 4.68
C GLY A 84 22.08 -1.73 5.20
N ALA A 85 21.25 -2.17 6.15
CA ALA A 85 21.21 -3.56 6.57
C ALA A 85 20.62 -4.47 5.48
N GLN A 86 20.83 -5.78 5.63
CA GLN A 86 20.08 -6.80 4.89
C GLN A 86 18.71 -7.02 5.55
N PRO A 87 17.69 -7.47 4.80
CA PRO A 87 16.38 -7.78 5.37
C PRO A 87 16.51 -8.90 6.40
N SER A 88 15.93 -8.71 7.58
CA SER A 88 16.07 -9.66 8.71
C SER A 88 14.77 -9.92 9.47
N GLY A 89 13.74 -9.12 9.20
CA GLY A 89 12.42 -9.25 9.80
C GLY A 89 11.37 -9.70 8.78
N PRO A 90 10.12 -9.23 8.90
CA PRO A 90 9.01 -9.65 8.06
C PRO A 90 9.26 -9.52 6.55
N ILE A 91 10.08 -8.54 6.13
CA ILE A 91 10.36 -8.29 4.71
C ILE A 91 11.26 -9.38 4.12
N SER A 92 12.07 -10.04 4.94
CA SER A 92 12.96 -11.14 4.48
C SER A 92 12.18 -12.37 3.98
N HIS A 93 10.91 -12.51 4.34
CA HIS A 93 10.05 -13.61 3.92
C HIS A 93 9.35 -13.37 2.58
N LEU A 94 9.51 -12.19 1.97
CA LEU A 94 8.90 -11.87 0.69
C LEU A 94 9.71 -12.43 -0.47
N SER A 95 9.07 -13.20 -1.35
CA SER A 95 9.66 -13.79 -2.56
C SER A 95 9.75 -12.80 -3.73
N ASP A 96 8.78 -11.90 -3.85
CA ASP A 96 8.50 -11.16 -5.08
C ASP A 96 8.83 -9.65 -4.98
N VAL A 97 9.78 -9.30 -4.10
CA VAL A 97 10.26 -7.92 -3.98
C VAL A 97 11.30 -7.62 -5.07
N ASP A 98 11.11 -6.53 -5.81
CA ASP A 98 12.15 -5.98 -6.67
C ASP A 98 13.26 -5.34 -5.82
N TRP A 99 14.17 -6.18 -5.35
CA TRP A 99 15.30 -5.78 -4.52
C TRP A 99 16.23 -4.77 -5.21
N ARG A 100 16.29 -4.76 -6.54
CA ARG A 100 17.11 -3.78 -7.27
C ARG A 100 16.52 -2.39 -7.10
N THR A 101 15.22 -2.24 -7.32
CA THR A 101 14.51 -0.97 -7.16
C THR A 101 14.45 -0.55 -5.70
N PHE A 102 14.20 -1.48 -4.77
CA PHE A 102 14.26 -1.18 -3.34
C PHE A 102 15.63 -0.61 -2.96
N ARG A 103 16.73 -1.29 -3.33
CA ARG A 103 18.09 -0.84 -3.00
C ARG A 103 18.39 0.53 -3.59
N LYS A 104 17.93 0.82 -4.82
CA LYS A 104 18.04 2.17 -5.42
C LYS A 104 17.39 3.24 -4.53
N ILE A 105 16.17 3.00 -4.04
CA ILE A 105 15.46 3.92 -3.13
C ILE A 105 16.21 4.06 -1.80
N SER A 106 16.63 2.95 -1.19
CA SER A 106 17.38 2.97 0.08
C SER A 106 18.72 3.71 -0.06
N SER A 107 19.50 3.44 -1.10
CA SER A 107 20.76 4.14 -1.36
C SER A 107 20.55 5.64 -1.62
N TYR A 108 19.48 6.01 -2.34
CA TYR A 108 19.10 7.41 -2.51
C TYR A 108 18.80 8.08 -1.16
N ALA A 109 18.02 7.42 -0.30
CA ALA A 109 17.72 7.92 1.04
C ALA A 109 18.97 8.08 1.91
N GLN A 110 19.88 7.10 1.88
CA GLN A 110 21.16 7.16 2.62
C GLN A 110 22.04 8.32 2.15
N TYR A 111 22.15 8.52 0.84
CA TYR A 111 22.92 9.62 0.25
C TYR A 111 22.41 11.00 0.71
N TRP A 112 21.08 11.16 0.81
CA TRP A 112 20.46 12.40 1.24
C TRP A 112 20.32 12.54 2.76
N LYS A 113 20.55 11.49 3.54
CA LYS A 113 20.28 11.47 4.99
C LYS A 113 20.97 12.60 5.76
N GLN A 114 22.22 12.92 5.40
CA GLN A 114 22.97 14.02 6.02
C GLN A 114 22.65 15.39 5.42
N ARG A 115 22.27 15.44 4.13
CA ARG A 115 22.06 16.70 3.37
C ARG A 115 20.63 17.24 3.52
N ASN A 116 19.67 16.35 3.60
CA ASN A 116 18.25 16.67 3.72
C ASN A 116 17.51 15.58 4.55
N PRO A 117 17.77 15.52 5.87
CA PRO A 117 17.18 14.52 6.75
C PRO A 117 15.64 14.59 6.80
N ARG A 118 15.06 15.77 6.57
CA ARG A 118 13.60 15.97 6.59
C ARG A 118 12.93 15.23 5.43
N GLU A 119 13.45 15.35 4.21
CA GLU A 119 12.89 14.65 3.04
C GLU A 119 13.10 13.14 3.12
N VAL A 120 14.25 12.69 3.64
CA VAL A 120 14.49 11.26 3.90
C VAL A 120 13.49 10.71 4.93
N ASN A 121 13.23 11.45 6.00
CA ASN A 121 12.23 11.05 7.00
C ASN A 121 10.81 10.97 6.41
N LYS A 122 10.43 11.86 5.49
CA LYS A 122 9.15 11.80 4.78
C LYS A 122 9.07 10.56 3.89
N LEU A 123 10.13 10.25 3.14
CA LEU A 123 10.22 9.04 2.32
C LEU A 123 10.05 7.78 3.17
N ILE A 124 10.79 7.66 4.27
CA ILE A 124 10.69 6.49 5.16
C ILE A 124 9.29 6.41 5.78
N THR A 125 8.71 7.54 6.21
CA THR A 125 7.32 7.58 6.71
C THR A 125 6.35 7.04 5.67
N PHE A 126 6.53 7.45 4.42
CA PHE A 126 5.66 7.03 3.32
C PHE A 126 5.77 5.52 3.07
N VAL A 127 6.99 4.98 2.98
CA VAL A 127 7.22 3.55 2.76
C VAL A 127 6.73 2.68 3.94
N MET A 128 6.68 3.23 5.16
CA MET A 128 6.04 2.57 6.31
C MET A 128 4.52 2.60 6.25
N ALA A 129 3.93 3.76 5.89
CA ALA A 129 2.48 3.97 5.92
C ALA A 129 1.74 3.23 4.80
N VAL A 130 2.27 3.31 3.58
CA VAL A 130 1.57 2.85 2.36
C VAL A 130 1.18 1.37 2.37
N PRO A 131 2.03 0.44 2.84
CA PRO A 131 1.68 -0.97 2.96
C PRO A 131 0.43 -1.25 3.81
N VAL A 132 0.27 -0.56 4.94
CA VAL A 132 -0.94 -0.68 5.79
C VAL A 132 -2.10 0.09 5.19
N PHE A 133 -1.85 1.28 4.62
CA PHE A 133 -2.85 2.06 3.90
C PHE A 133 -3.58 1.23 2.83
N SER A 134 -2.88 0.43 2.02
CA SER A 134 -3.55 -0.41 1.01
C SER A 134 -4.60 -1.32 1.63
N ARG A 135 -4.27 -1.95 2.75
CA ARG A 135 -5.16 -2.90 3.42
C ARG A 135 -6.37 -2.19 4.02
N LEU A 136 -6.14 -1.07 4.71
CA LEU A 136 -7.21 -0.26 5.27
C LEU A 136 -8.14 0.28 4.19
N ALA A 137 -7.59 0.78 3.09
CA ALA A 137 -8.39 1.29 1.98
C ALA A 137 -9.28 0.18 1.39
N GLY A 138 -8.73 -1.01 1.17
CA GLY A 138 -9.51 -2.15 0.67
C GLY A 138 -10.65 -2.54 1.60
N GLN A 139 -10.39 -2.62 2.91
CA GLN A 139 -11.40 -2.94 3.92
C GLN A 139 -12.50 -1.88 3.99
N LEU A 140 -12.13 -0.61 4.09
CA LEU A 140 -13.09 0.50 4.18
C LEU A 140 -13.99 0.59 2.93
N ILE A 141 -13.45 0.29 1.75
CA ILE A 141 -14.24 0.24 0.50
C ILE A 141 -15.34 -0.81 0.58
N VAL A 142 -15.03 -2.00 1.12
CA VAL A 142 -15.99 -3.11 1.22
C VAL A 142 -17.00 -2.87 2.34
N GLN A 143 -16.55 -2.37 3.49
CA GLN A 143 -17.39 -2.22 4.70
C GLN A 143 -18.39 -1.09 4.63
N ASN A 144 -18.07 0.00 3.93
CA ASN A 144 -19.01 1.10 3.76
C ASN A 144 -20.19 0.75 2.84
N HIS A 145 -20.23 -0.47 2.29
CA HIS A 145 -21.29 -0.96 1.39
C HIS A 145 -21.63 0.06 0.30
N ASN A 146 -20.58 0.63 -0.31
CA ASN A 146 -20.73 1.67 -1.30
C ASN A 146 -21.42 1.08 -2.54
N VAL A 147 -22.44 1.77 -3.06
CA VAL A 147 -23.15 1.38 -4.29
C VAL A 147 -22.18 1.09 -5.44
N THR A 148 -21.06 1.81 -5.50
CA THR A 148 -20.00 1.60 -6.50
C THR A 148 -19.30 0.26 -6.33
N GLU A 149 -18.95 -0.13 -5.10
CA GLU A 149 -18.32 -1.41 -4.80
C GLU A 149 -19.24 -2.55 -5.22
N SER A 150 -20.52 -2.47 -4.84
CA SER A 150 -21.49 -3.51 -5.17
C SER A 150 -21.75 -3.60 -6.67
N GLN A 151 -21.75 -2.47 -7.40
CA GLN A 151 -21.83 -2.47 -8.86
C GLN A 151 -20.62 -3.14 -9.52
N ILE A 152 -19.41 -2.89 -9.02
CA ILE A 152 -18.19 -3.54 -9.52
C ILE A 152 -18.33 -5.05 -9.31
N PHE A 153 -18.73 -5.46 -8.10
CA PHE A 153 -18.87 -6.86 -7.73
C PHE A 153 -19.95 -7.59 -8.54
N GLU A 154 -21.12 -6.98 -8.70
CA GLU A 154 -22.22 -7.52 -9.51
C GLU A 154 -21.78 -7.70 -10.97
N GLN A 155 -21.08 -6.73 -11.55
CA GLN A 155 -20.63 -6.82 -12.94
C GLN A 155 -19.59 -7.91 -13.17
N ILE A 156 -18.61 -8.05 -12.27
CA ILE A 156 -17.60 -9.11 -12.42
C ILE A 156 -18.18 -10.51 -12.17
N THR A 157 -19.17 -10.63 -11.26
CA THR A 157 -19.76 -11.93 -10.86
C THR A 157 -20.88 -12.38 -11.82
N GLN A 158 -21.83 -11.51 -12.15
CA GLN A 158 -23.01 -11.90 -12.93
C GLN A 158 -22.72 -12.05 -14.43
N GLN A 159 -21.75 -11.29 -14.95
CA GLN A 159 -21.45 -11.27 -16.39
C GLN A 159 -20.21 -12.10 -16.76
N HIS A 160 -19.58 -12.78 -15.80
CA HIS A 160 -18.21 -13.33 -15.94
C HIS A 160 -17.28 -12.29 -16.59
N GLY A 161 -17.50 -11.05 -16.16
CA GLY A 161 -17.17 -9.86 -16.91
C GLY A 161 -15.88 -9.22 -16.43
N SER A 162 -15.36 -8.32 -17.26
CA SER A 162 -14.30 -7.40 -16.87
C SER A 162 -14.92 -6.03 -16.65
N PHE A 163 -14.70 -5.45 -15.48
CA PHE A 163 -15.03 -4.06 -15.20
C PHE A 163 -13.78 -3.19 -15.33
N VAL A 164 -13.89 -2.04 -16.01
CA VAL A 164 -12.78 -1.09 -16.14
C VAL A 164 -13.23 0.29 -15.71
N MET A 165 -12.49 0.89 -14.78
CA MET A 165 -12.75 2.24 -14.28
C MET A 165 -11.52 3.12 -14.48
N GLY A 166 -11.71 4.37 -14.91
CA GLY A 166 -10.61 5.34 -14.95
C GLY A 166 -10.03 5.60 -13.56
N GLY A 167 -8.70 5.68 -13.43
CA GLY A 167 -8.05 5.80 -12.11
C GLY A 167 -8.44 7.08 -11.36
N LYS A 168 -8.69 8.18 -12.08
CA LYS A 168 -9.24 9.41 -11.50
C LYS A 168 -10.64 9.17 -10.92
N ARG A 169 -11.50 8.45 -11.65
CA ARG A 169 -12.86 8.14 -11.21
C ARG A 169 -12.87 7.23 -9.98
N PHE A 170 -11.95 6.26 -9.92
CA PHE A 170 -11.76 5.42 -8.74
C PHE A 170 -11.48 6.25 -7.50
N ARG A 171 -10.50 7.16 -7.58
CA ARG A 171 -10.17 8.06 -6.46
C ARG A 171 -11.33 8.97 -6.07
N GLU A 172 -12.10 9.47 -7.02
CA GLU A 172 -13.27 10.31 -6.74
C GLU A 172 -14.37 9.53 -6.00
N LEU A 173 -14.63 8.29 -6.41
CA LEU A 173 -15.71 7.46 -5.86
C LEU A 173 -15.38 6.89 -4.47
N PHE A 174 -14.10 6.61 -4.21
CA PHE A 174 -13.63 6.06 -2.94
C PHE A 174 -12.80 7.06 -2.12
N ARG A 175 -13.02 8.35 -2.35
CA ARG A 175 -12.19 9.41 -1.76
C ARG A 175 -12.22 9.37 -0.23
N GLN A 176 -13.40 9.16 0.34
CA GLN A 176 -13.58 9.16 1.79
C GLN A 176 -12.82 7.98 2.43
N GLU A 177 -12.89 6.80 1.83
CA GLU A 177 -12.20 5.60 2.29
C GLU A 177 -10.68 5.77 2.17
N ILE A 178 -10.21 6.29 1.04
CA ILE A 178 -8.78 6.55 0.78
C ILE A 178 -8.23 7.57 1.78
N ASP A 179 -8.92 8.71 1.97
CA ASP A 179 -8.50 9.76 2.90
C ASP A 179 -8.48 9.23 4.35
N THR A 180 -9.46 8.41 4.74
CA THR A 180 -9.54 7.78 6.06
C THR A 180 -8.40 6.78 6.28
N ALA A 181 -8.21 5.84 5.36
CA ALA A 181 -7.10 4.88 5.38
C ALA A 181 -5.75 5.57 5.47
N TYR A 182 -5.57 6.68 4.74
CA TYR A 182 -4.31 7.41 4.72
C TYR A 182 -4.04 8.13 6.05
N ASN A 183 -5.08 8.68 6.69
CA ASN A 183 -4.96 9.29 8.01
C ASN A 183 -4.63 8.26 9.09
N GLU A 184 -5.28 7.08 9.04
CA GLU A 184 -5.00 5.97 9.96
C GLU A 184 -3.58 5.43 9.78
N ALA A 185 -3.13 5.23 8.55
CA ALA A 185 -1.77 4.79 8.27
C ALA A 185 -0.71 5.80 8.77
N LYS A 186 -0.96 7.11 8.60
CA LYS A 186 -0.10 8.17 9.16
C LYS A 186 -0.06 8.13 10.68
N LEU A 187 -1.21 7.93 11.33
CA LEU A 187 -1.32 7.84 12.77
C LEU A 187 -0.51 6.65 13.29
N LEU A 188 -0.59 5.49 12.62
CA LEU A 188 0.20 4.30 12.94
C LEU A 188 1.72 4.56 12.85
N VAL A 189 2.20 5.21 11.79
CA VAL A 189 3.63 5.60 11.70
C VAL A 189 4.01 6.57 12.81
N SER A 190 3.14 7.55 13.13
CA SER A 190 3.38 8.50 14.21
C SER A 190 3.49 7.78 15.56
N THR A 191 2.61 6.83 15.83
CA THR A 191 2.64 5.99 17.04
C THR A 191 3.93 5.18 17.11
N PHE A 192 4.33 4.52 16.02
CA PHE A 192 5.60 3.81 15.95
C PHE A 192 6.78 4.72 16.28
N ARG A 193 6.88 5.90 15.64
CA ARG A 193 8.00 6.83 15.85
C ARG A 193 8.01 7.46 17.26
N GLY A 194 6.83 7.64 17.85
CA GLY A 194 6.66 8.22 19.18
C GLY A 194 6.88 7.23 20.32
N THR A 195 6.77 5.92 20.06
CA THR A 195 6.81 4.88 21.10
C THR A 195 8.16 4.16 21.09
N LYS A 196 9.04 4.51 22.04
CA LYS A 196 10.39 3.95 22.16
C LYS A 196 10.64 3.17 23.46
N THR A 197 9.57 2.78 24.14
CA THR A 197 9.61 2.13 25.47
C THR A 197 9.57 0.62 25.38
N GLU A 198 9.90 -0.06 26.47
CA GLU A 198 9.53 -1.47 26.64
C GLU A 198 8.00 -1.61 26.44
N GLY A 199 7.59 -2.52 25.54
CA GLY A 199 6.19 -2.69 25.14
C GLY A 199 5.73 -1.90 23.90
N ALA A 200 6.63 -1.21 23.18
CA ALA A 200 6.29 -0.50 21.94
C ALA A 200 5.57 -1.38 20.91
N ALA A 201 6.05 -2.61 20.71
CA ALA A 201 5.41 -3.58 19.82
C ALA A 201 3.95 -3.85 20.18
N ARG A 202 3.65 -4.03 21.49
CA ARG A 202 2.27 -4.26 21.97
C ARG A 202 1.37 -3.05 21.71
N ILE A 203 1.87 -1.83 21.92
CA ILE A 203 1.10 -0.59 21.70
C ILE A 203 0.79 -0.40 20.20
N VAL A 204 1.83 -0.51 19.36
CA VAL A 204 1.71 -0.32 17.91
C VAL A 204 0.82 -1.39 17.29
N ASN A 205 1.07 -2.67 17.58
CA ASN A 205 0.28 -3.76 17.01
C ASN A 205 -1.15 -3.79 17.59
N GLY A 206 -1.34 -3.43 18.87
CA GLY A 206 -2.69 -3.29 19.43
C GLY A 206 -3.50 -2.15 18.79
N MET A 207 -2.84 -1.07 18.38
CA MET A 207 -3.49 0.01 17.64
C MET A 207 -3.91 -0.45 16.25
N VAL A 208 -3.02 -1.15 15.54
CA VAL A 208 -3.32 -1.79 14.25
C VAL A 208 -4.51 -2.72 14.38
N GLU A 209 -4.51 -3.62 15.37
CA GLU A 209 -5.63 -4.53 15.61
C GLU A 209 -6.93 -3.74 15.82
N SER A 210 -6.91 -2.66 16.62
CA SER A 210 -8.10 -1.84 16.84
C SER A 210 -8.61 -1.15 15.58
N ILE A 211 -7.72 -0.78 14.66
CA ILE A 211 -8.12 -0.14 13.40
C ILE A 211 -8.67 -1.22 12.45
N VAL A 212 -7.91 -2.29 12.24
CA VAL A 212 -8.25 -3.39 11.31
C VAL A 212 -9.49 -4.19 11.75
N THR A 213 -9.84 -4.19 13.04
CA THR A 213 -11.08 -4.79 13.56
C THR A 213 -12.21 -3.76 13.78
N ARG A 214 -11.85 -2.47 13.88
CA ARG A 214 -12.70 -1.26 13.81
C ARG A 214 -13.50 -1.17 12.51
N SER A 215 -12.72 -1.31 11.45
CA SER A 215 -13.14 -1.43 10.07
C SER A 215 -13.87 -2.76 9.92
#